data_AF-A0A438HH93-F1
#
_entry.id   AF-A0A438HH93-F1
#
_cell.length_a   1.000
_cell.length_b   1.000
_cell.length_c   1.000
_cell.angle_alpha   90.00
_cell.angle_beta   90.00
_cell.angle_gamma   90.00
#
_symmetry.space_group_name_H-M   'P 1'
#
loop_
_entity.id
_entity.type
_entity.pdbx_description
1 polymer ?
#
loop_
_entity_poly.entity_id
_entity_poly.type
_entity_poly.pdbx_seq_one_letter_code
_entity_poly.pdbx_strand_id
1 'polypeptide(L)'
;MELPPLHLPFLLGVPILEKIAAPIAPIFAGRTGSQLFLTDGKPNKPPLLLRMASNCEDGKFIAALGAFSCRILYANVSYDHMVGWRTSSIRRETELVKPPRRSLDGYKHVVDVEYCPPVLSDGPHFPPEAAKAKEAAQNAPSTQSTVEYHEILEEEMIHGLQQLGWKKVDVSFHSAFWPFFAHNNIHVKNEWLYNAGVGVVAHVAESLKQQESSTFIAANL
;
A
#
# COMPACT_ATOMS: atom_id res chain seq x y z
N MET A 1 17.41 23.04 23.49
CA MET A 1 16.72 21.84 24.04
C MET A 1 16.00 21.22 22.86
N GLU A 2 16.72 20.37 22.12
CA GLU A 2 16.15 19.69 20.95
C GLU A 2 15.16 18.64 21.46
N LEU A 3 13.93 18.70 20.96
CA LEU A 3 12.95 17.65 21.16
C LEU A 3 13.49 16.37 20.50
N PRO A 4 13.44 15.21 21.16
CA PRO A 4 13.86 13.96 20.54
C PRO A 4 13.01 13.70 19.28
N PRO A 5 13.58 13.09 18.23
CA PRO A 5 12.81 12.75 17.03
C PRO A 5 11.66 11.82 17.44
N LEU A 6 10.44 12.25 17.12
CA LEU A 6 9.21 11.53 17.37
C LEU A 6 9.24 10.25 16.53
N HIS A 7 9.59 9.11 17.14
CA HIS A 7 9.34 7.81 16.55
C HIS A 7 7.81 7.64 16.47
N LEU A 8 7.23 7.84 15.27
CA LEU A 8 5.86 7.44 15.02
C LEU A 8 5.75 5.92 15.29
N PRO A 9 4.91 5.48 16.23
CA PRO A 9 4.73 4.06 16.49
C PRO A 9 4.14 3.40 15.24
N PHE A 10 4.89 2.40 14.77
CA PHE A 10 4.57 1.35 13.80
C PHE A 10 3.09 1.23 13.41
N LEU A 11 2.84 1.38 12.11
CA LEU A 11 1.54 1.21 11.43
C LEU A 11 1.16 -0.28 11.34
N LEU A 12 0.87 -0.87 12.51
CA LEU A 12 0.65 -2.29 12.85
C LEU A 12 -0.29 -3.06 11.92
N GLY A 13 0.18 -3.38 10.70
CA GLY A 13 -0.41 -4.29 9.71
C GLY A 13 -1.73 -4.95 10.12
N VAL A 14 -2.82 -4.18 9.96
CA VAL A 14 -4.28 -4.44 10.16
C VAL A 14 -4.70 -4.95 11.56
N PRO A 15 -5.75 -4.43 12.23
CA PRO A 15 -6.76 -3.43 11.90
C PRO A 15 -6.71 -2.29 12.95
N ILE A 16 -5.57 -1.61 13.19
CA ILE A 16 -5.50 -0.50 14.18
C ILE A 16 -4.59 0.64 13.69
N LEU A 17 -5.00 1.32 12.61
CA LEU A 17 -5.19 2.77 12.71
C LEU A 17 -6.50 3.10 13.47
N GLU A 18 -7.26 2.07 13.79
CA GLU A 18 -8.69 2.01 14.03
C GLU A 18 -9.21 2.48 15.39
N LYS A 19 -8.41 2.85 16.40
CA LYS A 19 -9.01 3.36 17.67
C LYS A 19 -8.39 4.56 18.37
N ILE A 20 -7.13 4.96 18.13
CA ILE A 20 -6.45 5.88 19.10
C ILE A 20 -5.64 7.05 18.49
N ALA A 21 -5.33 7.11 17.18
CA ALA A 21 -4.67 8.32 16.66
C ALA A 21 -5.64 9.53 16.51
N ALA A 22 -6.95 9.26 16.43
CA ALA A 22 -7.98 10.20 15.97
C ALA A 22 -8.16 11.49 16.81
N PRO A 23 -8.01 11.52 18.16
CA PRO A 23 -8.28 12.76 18.88
C PRO A 23 -7.14 13.80 18.85
N ILE A 24 -5.91 13.40 18.48
CA ILE A 24 -4.71 14.26 18.64
C ILE A 24 -3.80 14.31 17.39
N ALA A 25 -3.97 13.40 16.43
CA ALA A 25 -3.20 13.42 15.18
C ALA A 25 -3.27 14.76 14.43
N PRO A 26 -4.38 15.51 14.34
CA PRO A 26 -4.41 16.77 13.61
C PRO A 26 -3.50 17.87 14.19
N ILE A 27 -3.14 17.78 15.48
CA ILE A 27 -2.32 18.78 16.16
C ILE A 27 -0.81 18.52 15.94
N PHE A 28 -0.41 17.26 15.73
CA PHE A 28 1.01 16.85 15.63
C PHE A 28 1.41 16.22 14.30
N ALA A 29 0.45 15.80 13.48
CA ALA A 29 0.68 15.36 12.12
C ALA A 29 0.78 16.61 11.24
N GLY A 30 2.00 17.05 10.94
CA GLY A 30 2.22 18.02 9.87
C GLY A 30 1.61 17.55 8.54
N ARG A 31 1.72 18.35 7.49
CA ARG A 31 1.08 18.10 6.19
C ARG A 31 1.16 16.66 5.68
N THR A 32 2.32 16.01 5.79
CA THR A 32 2.50 14.61 5.34
C THR A 32 1.68 13.63 6.17
N GLY A 33 1.60 13.81 7.48
CA GLY A 33 0.82 12.94 8.35
C GLY A 33 -0.68 13.09 8.11
N SER A 34 -1.19 14.32 7.88
CA SER A 34 -2.61 14.51 7.54
C SER A 34 -2.98 13.83 6.22
N GLN A 35 -2.08 13.85 5.24
CA GLN A 35 -2.27 13.16 3.96
C GLN A 35 -2.23 11.64 4.13
N LEU A 36 -1.27 11.12 4.90
CA LEU A 36 -1.14 9.69 5.20
C LEU A 36 -2.37 9.14 5.91
N PHE A 37 -2.97 9.91 6.81
CA PHE A 37 -4.17 9.53 7.55
C PHE A 37 -5.48 9.96 6.88
N LEU A 38 -5.44 10.44 5.63
CA LEU A 38 -6.62 10.84 4.86
C LEU A 38 -7.46 11.95 5.52
N THR A 39 -6.86 12.76 6.40
CA THR A 39 -7.54 13.85 7.12
C THR A 39 -7.33 15.23 6.47
N ASP A 40 -6.56 15.30 5.39
CA ASP A 40 -6.23 16.55 4.71
C ASP A 40 -7.43 17.18 3.96
N GLY A 41 -7.43 18.51 3.88
CA GLY A 41 -8.43 19.27 3.14
C GLY A 41 -9.78 19.44 3.84
N LYS A 42 -10.72 20.07 3.13
CA LYS A 42 -12.08 20.33 3.63
C LYS A 42 -12.91 19.04 3.67
N PRO A 43 -13.94 18.93 4.55
CA PRO A 43 -14.80 17.76 4.63
C PRO A 43 -15.45 17.37 3.29
N ASN A 44 -15.87 18.36 2.51
CA ASN A 44 -16.52 18.17 1.20
C ASN A 44 -15.54 17.99 0.03
N LYS A 45 -14.25 17.76 0.31
CA LYS A 45 -13.23 17.52 -0.71
C LYS A 45 -12.55 16.17 -0.45
N PRO A 46 -12.30 15.38 -1.51
CA PRO A 46 -11.56 14.14 -1.37
C PRO A 46 -10.12 14.42 -0.87
N PRO A 47 -9.58 13.59 0.04
CA PRO A 47 -8.19 13.69 0.46
C PRO A 47 -7.23 13.43 -0.71
N LEU A 48 -5.98 13.87 -0.57
CA LEU A 48 -4.99 13.77 -1.65
C LEU A 48 -4.80 12.34 -2.17
N LEU A 49 -4.70 11.33 -1.29
CA LEU A 49 -4.46 9.95 -1.72
C LEU A 49 -5.62 9.37 -2.54
N LEU A 50 -6.87 9.71 -2.22
CA LEU A 50 -8.02 9.34 -3.04
C LEU A 50 -7.96 10.01 -4.43
N ARG A 51 -7.57 11.29 -4.49
CA ARG A 51 -7.36 12.00 -5.77
C ARG A 51 -6.24 11.36 -6.60
N MET A 52 -5.18 10.89 -5.97
CA MET A 52 -4.09 10.18 -6.66
C MET A 52 -4.50 8.80 -7.19
N ALA A 53 -5.60 8.22 -6.68
CA ALA A 53 -6.20 7.02 -7.22
C ALA A 53 -7.15 7.28 -8.42
N SER A 54 -7.26 8.52 -8.92
CA SER A 54 -8.06 8.88 -10.10
C SER A 54 -7.29 9.73 -11.12
N ASN A 55 -7.90 9.95 -12.28
CA ASN A 55 -7.61 11.12 -13.09
C ASN A 55 -8.57 12.24 -12.67
N CYS A 56 -8.05 13.37 -12.21
CA CYS A 56 -8.83 14.52 -11.75
C CYS A 56 -8.26 15.84 -12.28
N GLU A 57 -8.87 16.97 -11.92
CA GLU A 57 -8.46 18.31 -12.36
C GLU A 57 -6.98 18.62 -12.04
N ASP A 58 -6.47 18.07 -10.93
CA ASP A 58 -5.09 18.32 -10.47
C ASP A 58 -4.04 17.47 -11.19
N GLY A 59 -4.47 16.44 -11.93
CA GLY A 59 -3.55 15.53 -12.57
C GLY A 59 -4.18 14.24 -13.06
N LYS A 60 -3.55 13.66 -14.08
CA LYS A 60 -3.92 12.35 -14.63
C LYS A 60 -3.11 11.23 -13.95
N PHE A 61 -3.29 11.03 -12.64
CA PHE A 61 -2.44 10.15 -11.84
C PHE A 61 -2.51 8.69 -12.31
N ILE A 62 -3.72 8.16 -12.51
CA ILE A 62 -3.89 6.78 -13.00
C ILE A 62 -3.38 6.64 -14.44
N ALA A 63 -3.60 7.63 -15.31
CA ALA A 63 -3.04 7.56 -16.66
C ALA A 63 -1.51 7.61 -16.67
N ALA A 64 -0.91 8.43 -15.81
CA ALA A 64 0.54 8.51 -15.65
C ALA A 64 1.12 7.19 -15.09
N LEU A 65 0.45 6.59 -14.11
CA LEU A 65 0.81 5.26 -13.60
C LEU A 65 0.63 4.17 -14.67
N GLY A 66 -0.39 4.30 -15.51
CA GLY A 66 -0.66 3.41 -16.64
C GLY A 66 0.38 3.48 -17.76
N ALA A 67 1.13 4.59 -17.85
CA ALA A 67 2.21 4.75 -18.85
C ALA A 67 3.42 3.84 -18.58
N PHE A 68 3.57 3.30 -17.36
CA PHE A 68 4.61 2.32 -17.06
C PHE A 68 4.21 0.94 -17.60
N SER A 69 5.02 0.35 -18.48
CA SER A 69 4.79 -0.99 -19.03
C SER A 69 4.79 -2.08 -17.95
N CYS A 70 5.56 -1.86 -16.88
CA CYS A 70 5.71 -2.78 -15.77
C CYS A 70 5.21 -2.16 -14.46
N ARG A 71 4.29 -2.85 -13.78
CA ARG A 71 3.75 -2.46 -12.47
C ARG A 71 3.75 -3.68 -11.57
N ILE A 72 4.61 -3.67 -10.55
CA ILE A 72 4.77 -4.77 -9.60
C ILE A 72 4.58 -4.26 -8.19
N LEU A 73 3.76 -4.95 -7.40
CA LEU A 73 3.56 -4.71 -5.98
C LEU A 73 4.28 -5.79 -5.20
N TYR A 74 5.08 -5.41 -4.21
CA TYR A 74 5.70 -6.32 -3.26
C TYR A 74 5.07 -6.11 -1.90
N ALA A 75 4.49 -7.16 -1.34
CA ALA A 75 3.74 -7.09 -0.10
C ALA A 75 4.22 -8.14 0.89
N ASN A 76 4.49 -7.73 2.12
CA ASN A 76 4.73 -8.68 3.21
C ASN A 76 3.40 -9.30 3.64
N VAL A 77 3.28 -10.62 3.53
CA VAL A 77 2.06 -11.35 3.94
C VAL A 77 2.00 -11.58 5.44
N SER A 78 3.13 -11.43 6.13
CA SER A 78 3.24 -11.66 7.57
C SER A 78 4.39 -10.87 8.18
N TYR A 79 4.28 -10.61 9.49
CA TYR A 79 5.30 -9.99 10.32
C TYR A 79 5.70 -8.55 9.96
N ASP A 80 5.04 -7.91 8.98
CA ASP A 80 5.15 -6.48 8.72
C ASP A 80 4.08 -5.72 9.50
N HIS A 81 4.53 -5.13 10.61
CA HIS A 81 3.72 -4.31 11.48
C HIS A 81 3.76 -2.83 11.08
N MET A 82 4.18 -2.48 9.87
CA MET A 82 4.20 -1.11 9.37
C MET A 82 3.34 -0.92 8.12
N VAL A 83 3.19 -1.96 7.31
CA VAL A 83 2.31 -1.89 6.14
C VAL A 83 1.54 -3.19 6.06
N GLY A 84 0.21 -3.09 6.11
CA GLY A 84 -0.67 -4.24 6.02
C GLY A 84 -0.58 -4.94 4.67
N TRP A 85 -0.76 -6.26 4.65
CA TRP A 85 -0.75 -7.05 3.42
C TRP A 85 -1.81 -6.56 2.43
N ARG A 86 -3.03 -6.34 2.92
CA ARG A 86 -4.18 -5.83 2.16
C ARG A 86 -3.86 -4.55 1.38
N THR A 87 -3.35 -3.54 2.07
CA THR A 87 -3.06 -2.23 1.47
C THR A 87 -1.85 -2.27 0.54
N SER A 88 -0.77 -2.94 0.92
CA SER A 88 0.44 -3.05 0.10
C SER A 88 0.25 -3.90 -1.17
N SER A 89 -0.69 -4.83 -1.17
CA SER A 89 -1.02 -5.67 -2.33
C SER A 89 -2.20 -5.17 -3.16
N ILE A 90 -2.82 -4.03 -2.79
CA ILE A 90 -4.04 -3.50 -3.42
C ILE A 90 -5.08 -4.61 -3.57
N ARG A 91 -5.36 -5.26 -2.44
CA ARG A 91 -6.36 -6.33 -2.31
C ARG A 91 -7.39 -5.94 -1.27
N ARG A 92 -8.59 -6.51 -1.38
CA ARG A 92 -9.58 -6.53 -0.29
C ARG A 92 -9.25 -7.67 0.67
N GLU A 93 -9.83 -7.63 1.88
CA GLU A 93 -9.65 -8.72 2.86
C GLU A 93 -10.15 -10.06 2.30
N THR A 94 -11.25 -10.05 1.55
CA THR A 94 -11.84 -11.22 0.90
C THR A 94 -10.99 -11.78 -0.25
N GLU A 95 -10.02 -11.00 -0.75
CA GLU A 95 -9.10 -11.39 -1.82
C GLU A 95 -7.78 -11.97 -1.26
N LEU A 96 -7.56 -11.91 0.05
CA LEU A 96 -6.37 -12.46 0.67
C LEU A 96 -6.49 -13.98 0.79
N VAL A 97 -5.53 -14.68 0.19
CA VAL A 97 -5.41 -16.14 0.29
C VAL A 97 -4.57 -16.52 1.50
N LYS A 98 -4.54 -17.80 1.86
CA LYS A 98 -3.57 -18.27 2.88
C LYS A 98 -2.18 -18.31 2.23
N PRO A 99 -1.17 -17.59 2.76
CA PRO A 99 0.13 -17.52 2.10
C PRO A 99 0.82 -18.89 2.08
N PRO A 100 1.41 -19.29 0.94
CA PRO A 100 2.23 -20.50 0.88
C PRO A 100 3.38 -20.44 1.89
N ARG A 101 3.71 -21.58 2.49
CA ARG A 101 4.89 -21.72 3.38
C ARG A 101 6.16 -22.10 2.63
N ARG A 102 6.09 -22.18 1.30
CA ARG A 102 7.21 -22.52 0.43
C ARG A 102 7.60 -21.27 -0.34
N SER A 103 8.90 -21.04 -0.45
CA SER A 103 9.41 -20.00 -1.32
C SER A 103 9.42 -20.49 -2.77
N LEU A 104 9.34 -19.55 -3.70
CA LEU A 104 9.57 -19.78 -5.12
C LEU A 104 11.03 -20.25 -5.32
N ASP A 105 11.22 -21.21 -6.22
CA ASP A 105 12.55 -21.73 -6.53
C ASP A 105 13.46 -20.59 -7.00
N GLY A 106 14.65 -20.50 -6.40
CA GLY A 106 15.63 -19.43 -6.68
C GLY A 106 15.42 -18.13 -5.89
N TYR A 107 14.25 -17.90 -5.27
CA TYR A 107 13.93 -16.65 -4.58
C TYR A 107 13.42 -16.90 -3.16
N LYS A 108 14.35 -17.03 -2.21
CA LYS A 108 14.00 -17.19 -0.79
C LYS A 108 13.10 -16.04 -0.35
N HIS A 109 12.03 -16.39 0.38
CA HIS A 109 11.01 -15.48 0.92
C HIS A 109 10.00 -14.89 -0.06
N VAL A 110 10.17 -15.02 -1.38
CA VAL A 110 9.05 -14.81 -2.32
C VAL A 110 8.17 -16.05 -2.26
N VAL A 111 6.90 -15.92 -1.88
CA VAL A 111 6.01 -17.07 -1.63
C VAL A 111 4.88 -17.21 -2.64
N ASP A 112 4.50 -16.13 -3.31
CA ASP A 112 3.52 -16.18 -4.40
C ASP A 112 3.76 -15.03 -5.39
N VAL A 113 3.43 -15.28 -6.67
CA VAL A 113 3.52 -14.30 -7.75
C VAL A 113 2.32 -14.48 -8.66
N GLU A 114 1.49 -13.44 -8.73
CA GLU A 114 0.24 -13.46 -9.49
C GLU A 114 0.17 -12.25 -10.42
N TYR A 115 -0.37 -12.42 -11.63
CA TYR A 115 -0.76 -11.29 -12.47
C TYR A 115 -2.26 -11.07 -12.38
N CYS A 116 -2.66 -9.89 -11.90
CA CYS A 116 -4.05 -9.45 -11.86
C CYS A 116 -4.31 -8.51 -13.05
N PRO A 117 -5.23 -8.84 -13.97
CA PRO A 117 -5.58 -7.94 -15.07
C PRO A 117 -6.31 -6.68 -14.55
N PRO A 118 -6.36 -5.61 -15.36
CA PRO A 118 -7.16 -4.44 -15.05
C PRO A 118 -8.64 -4.80 -14.84
N VAL A 119 -9.26 -4.16 -13.86
CA VAL A 119 -10.70 -4.25 -13.59
C VAL A 119 -11.39 -3.05 -14.23
N LEU A 120 -12.46 -3.31 -15.00
CA LEU A 120 -13.30 -2.23 -15.52
C LEU A 120 -14.05 -1.57 -14.36
N SER A 121 -13.81 -0.29 -14.16
CA SER A 121 -14.44 0.53 -13.13
C SER A 121 -14.51 1.98 -13.61
N ASP A 122 -15.52 2.71 -13.14
CA ASP A 122 -15.65 4.16 -13.36
C ASP A 122 -14.59 4.97 -12.57
N GLY A 123 -13.78 4.30 -11.75
CA GLY A 123 -12.74 4.89 -10.92
C GLY A 123 -13.22 5.17 -9.49
N PRO A 124 -12.38 5.80 -8.65
CA PRO A 124 -12.77 6.14 -7.31
C PRO A 124 -13.72 7.35 -7.33
N HIS A 125 -14.68 7.32 -6.41
CA HIS A 125 -15.60 8.40 -6.14
C HIS A 125 -15.36 8.96 -4.74
N PHE A 126 -15.88 10.16 -4.49
CA PHE A 126 -15.99 10.70 -3.14
C PHE A 126 -17.46 10.87 -2.80
N PRO A 127 -18.13 9.80 -2.34
CA PRO A 127 -19.56 9.81 -2.16
C PRO A 127 -19.98 10.74 -1.01
N PRO A 128 -21.23 11.24 -1.01
CA PRO A 128 -21.74 12.09 0.07
C PRO A 128 -21.59 11.48 1.47
N GLU A 129 -21.66 10.15 1.57
CA GLU A 129 -21.43 9.37 2.79
C GLU A 129 -20.00 9.56 3.31
N ALA A 130 -18.99 9.48 2.43
CA ALA A 130 -17.59 9.73 2.80
C ALA A 130 -17.38 11.17 3.26
N ALA A 131 -18.02 12.15 2.62
CA ALA A 131 -17.94 13.55 3.02
C ALA A 131 -18.55 13.80 4.41
N LYS A 132 -19.72 13.20 4.70
CA LYS A 132 -20.36 13.24 6.03
C LYS A 132 -19.51 12.55 7.09
N ALA A 133 -18.96 11.37 6.79
CA ALA A 133 -18.10 10.63 7.70
C ALA A 133 -16.81 11.40 8.00
N LYS A 134 -16.21 12.05 6.99
CA LYS A 134 -15.05 12.95 7.16
C LYS A 134 -15.38 14.14 8.06
N GLU A 135 -16.51 14.80 7.83
CA GLU A 135 -16.96 15.93 8.65
C GLU A 135 -17.17 15.51 10.11
N ALA A 136 -17.84 14.38 10.33
CA ALA A 136 -18.04 13.81 11.66
C ALA A 136 -16.69 13.48 12.33
N ALA A 137 -15.77 12.84 11.61
CA ALA A 137 -14.45 12.50 12.12
C ALA A 137 -13.59 13.74 12.46
N GLN A 138 -13.76 14.85 11.75
CA GLN A 138 -13.05 16.11 12.03
C GLN A 138 -13.67 16.91 13.18
N ASN A 139 -15.00 16.90 13.33
CA ASN A 139 -15.71 17.69 14.35
C ASN A 139 -15.80 16.98 15.71
N ALA A 140 -16.15 15.69 15.69
CA ALA A 140 -16.33 14.86 16.89
C ALA A 140 -15.82 13.44 16.60
N PRO A 141 -14.49 13.22 16.66
CA PRO A 141 -13.89 11.95 16.31
C PRO A 141 -14.48 10.83 17.17
N SER A 142 -15.11 9.86 16.51
CA SER A 142 -15.54 8.61 17.13
C SER A 142 -14.89 7.45 16.40
N THR A 143 -14.67 6.35 17.09
CA THR A 143 -14.15 5.13 16.47
C THR A 143 -15.01 4.71 15.28
N GLN A 144 -16.34 4.74 15.43
CA GLN A 144 -17.26 4.28 14.39
C GLN A 144 -17.18 5.15 13.13
N SER A 145 -17.28 6.47 13.28
CA SER A 145 -17.21 7.40 12.14
C SER A 145 -15.85 7.41 11.45
N THR A 146 -14.78 7.14 12.19
CA THR A 146 -13.43 7.02 11.64
C THR A 146 -13.29 5.74 10.82
N VAL A 147 -13.72 4.60 11.36
CA VAL A 147 -13.67 3.31 10.65
C VAL A 147 -14.49 3.37 9.37
N GLU A 148 -15.75 3.84 9.43
CA GLU A 148 -16.63 3.97 8.27
C GLU A 148 -15.99 4.85 7.17
N TYR A 149 -15.41 5.99 7.54
CA TYR A 149 -14.70 6.85 6.60
C TYR A 149 -13.52 6.13 5.92
N HIS A 150 -12.70 5.42 6.68
CA HIS A 150 -11.54 4.71 6.15
C HIS A 150 -11.92 3.53 5.27
N GLU A 151 -12.96 2.77 5.62
CA GLU A 151 -13.47 1.65 4.82
C GLU A 151 -13.97 2.13 3.45
N ILE A 152 -14.75 3.23 3.42
CA ILE A 152 -15.22 3.81 2.15
C ILE A 152 -14.04 4.27 1.30
N LEU A 153 -13.10 5.02 1.87
CA LEU A 153 -11.97 5.55 1.11
C LEU A 153 -11.04 4.46 0.58
N GLU A 154 -10.82 3.42 1.38
CA GLU A 154 -10.04 2.28 0.96
C GLU A 154 -10.67 1.59 -0.26
N GLU A 155 -11.97 1.30 -0.19
CA GLU A 155 -12.68 0.64 -1.29
C GLU A 155 -12.61 1.47 -2.57
N GLU A 156 -12.82 2.78 -2.47
CA GLU A 156 -12.70 3.68 -3.62
C GLU A 156 -11.27 3.70 -4.16
N MET A 157 -10.24 3.82 -3.30
CA MET A 157 -8.84 3.77 -3.74
C MET A 157 -8.50 2.43 -4.42
N ILE A 158 -9.01 1.30 -3.92
CA ILE A 158 -8.85 -0.01 -4.55
C ILE A 158 -9.49 0.01 -5.95
N HIS A 159 -10.72 0.51 -6.10
CA HIS A 159 -11.36 0.65 -7.41
C HIS A 159 -10.52 1.44 -8.40
N GLY A 160 -9.99 2.59 -7.98
CA GLY A 160 -9.14 3.42 -8.84
C GLY A 160 -7.82 2.76 -9.24
N LEU A 161 -7.13 2.17 -8.27
CA LEU A 161 -5.83 1.54 -8.53
C LEU A 161 -5.97 0.24 -9.35
N GLN A 162 -7.06 -0.51 -9.18
CA GLN A 162 -7.33 -1.74 -9.95
C GLN A 162 -7.78 -1.48 -11.39
N GLN A 163 -8.00 -0.23 -11.82
CA GLN A 163 -8.17 0.12 -13.24
C GLN A 163 -6.93 -0.20 -14.09
N LEU A 164 -5.80 -0.54 -13.46
CA LEU A 164 -4.59 -1.00 -14.09
C LEU A 164 -4.27 -2.44 -13.70
N GLY A 165 -3.61 -3.17 -14.59
CA GLY A 165 -3.11 -4.51 -14.29
C GLY A 165 -1.84 -4.45 -13.44
N TRP A 166 -1.71 -5.39 -12.51
CA TRP A 166 -0.63 -5.47 -11.52
C TRP A 166 -0.04 -6.88 -11.47
N LYS A 167 1.29 -6.98 -11.43
CA LYS A 167 1.97 -8.19 -10.94
C LYS A 167 2.08 -8.05 -9.41
N LYS A 168 1.46 -8.95 -8.66
CA LYS A 168 1.48 -8.95 -7.20
C LYS A 168 2.46 -10.02 -6.73
N VAL A 169 3.41 -9.63 -5.88
CA VAL A 169 4.44 -10.48 -5.33
C VAL A 169 4.29 -10.50 -3.82
N ASP A 170 3.97 -11.65 -3.30
CA ASP A 170 3.78 -11.87 -1.88
C ASP A 170 5.08 -12.40 -1.27
N VAL A 171 5.51 -11.74 -0.19
CA VAL A 171 6.78 -11.98 0.50
C VAL A 171 6.50 -12.44 1.92
N SER A 172 7.22 -13.46 2.38
CA SER A 172 7.15 -13.94 3.75
C SER A 172 8.50 -14.31 4.33
N PHE A 173 8.84 -13.66 5.44
CA PHE A 173 10.05 -13.94 6.21
C PHE A 173 9.87 -15.03 7.28
N HIS A 174 8.84 -15.88 7.17
CA HIS A 174 8.53 -16.92 8.16
C HIS A 174 9.69 -17.89 8.44
N SER A 175 10.61 -18.07 7.48
CA SER A 175 11.80 -18.93 7.61
C SER A 175 13.09 -18.15 7.91
N ALA A 176 13.00 -16.83 8.17
CA ALA A 176 14.12 -16.01 8.59
C ALA A 176 14.38 -16.19 10.10
N PHE A 177 15.61 -15.90 10.52
CA PHE A 177 16.00 -16.02 11.94
C PHE A 177 15.26 -15.01 12.83
N TRP A 178 14.96 -13.82 12.29
CA TRP A 178 14.14 -12.79 12.95
C TRP A 178 13.01 -12.32 12.01
N PRO A 179 11.87 -13.02 11.98
CA PRO A 179 10.77 -12.71 11.05
C PRO A 179 10.14 -11.33 11.29
N PHE A 180 10.17 -10.82 12.53
CA PHE A 180 9.62 -9.51 12.92
C PHE A 180 10.33 -8.30 12.29
N PHE A 181 11.44 -8.51 11.59
CA PHE A 181 12.08 -7.47 10.78
C PHE A 181 11.61 -7.45 9.32
N ALA A 182 10.48 -8.08 8.98
CA ALA A 182 9.96 -8.17 7.61
C ALA A 182 9.98 -6.83 6.84
N HIS A 183 9.57 -5.74 7.49
CA HIS A 183 9.58 -4.40 6.89
C HIS A 183 10.98 -3.90 6.52
N ASN A 184 12.01 -4.25 7.30
CA ASN A 184 13.39 -3.87 6.99
C ASN A 184 14.08 -4.90 6.08
N ASN A 185 13.69 -6.17 6.19
CA ASN A 185 14.17 -7.26 5.35
C ASN A 185 13.78 -7.02 3.88
N ILE A 186 12.53 -6.67 3.59
CA ILE A 186 12.04 -6.54 2.20
C ILE A 186 12.85 -5.52 1.35
N HIS A 187 13.47 -4.51 1.98
CA HIS A 187 14.32 -3.52 1.30
C HIS A 187 15.81 -3.64 1.63
N VAL A 188 16.24 -4.63 2.42
CA VAL A 188 17.65 -4.88 2.79
C VAL A 188 18.39 -3.61 3.22
N LYS A 189 17.84 -2.86 4.19
CA LYS A 189 18.43 -1.56 4.62
C LYS A 189 19.89 -1.65 5.10
N ASN A 190 20.31 -2.83 5.57
CA ASN A 190 21.66 -3.13 6.02
C ASN A 190 21.90 -4.62 5.75
N GLU A 191 22.82 -4.94 4.85
CA GLU A 191 23.11 -6.32 4.43
C GLU A 191 23.58 -7.20 5.58
N TRP A 192 24.21 -6.64 6.62
CA TRP A 192 24.66 -7.43 7.76
C TRP A 192 23.51 -7.95 8.62
N LEU A 193 22.40 -7.20 8.72
CA LEU A 193 21.25 -7.51 9.59
C LEU A 193 20.02 -8.01 8.84
N TYR A 194 19.83 -7.59 7.59
CA TYR A 194 18.59 -7.75 6.83
C TYR A 194 18.80 -8.55 5.52
N ASN A 195 19.86 -9.36 5.46
CA ASN A 195 20.17 -10.21 4.29
C ASN A 195 19.05 -11.20 3.92
N ALA A 196 18.10 -11.46 4.81
CA ALA A 196 16.95 -12.29 4.51
C ALA A 196 16.19 -11.78 3.26
N GLY A 197 16.20 -10.47 2.99
CA GLY A 197 15.56 -9.90 1.80
C GLY A 197 16.33 -10.03 0.49
N VAL A 198 17.56 -10.56 0.47
CA VAL A 198 18.37 -10.61 -0.77
C VAL A 198 17.66 -11.36 -1.90
N GLY A 199 16.93 -12.43 -1.57
CA GLY A 199 16.10 -13.16 -2.55
C GLY A 199 14.99 -12.30 -3.16
N VAL A 200 14.40 -11.40 -2.38
CA VAL A 200 13.37 -10.46 -2.85
C VAL A 200 14.00 -9.41 -3.76
N VAL A 201 15.15 -8.84 -3.39
CA VAL A 201 15.88 -7.85 -4.21
C VAL A 201 16.34 -8.48 -5.53
N ALA A 202 16.80 -9.73 -5.50
CA ALA A 202 17.13 -10.47 -6.72
C ALA A 202 15.91 -10.63 -7.64
N HIS A 203 14.75 -10.99 -7.08
CA HIS A 203 13.50 -11.09 -7.84
C HIS A 203 13.06 -9.75 -8.45
N VAL A 204 13.25 -8.63 -7.73
CA VAL A 204 13.02 -7.28 -8.26
C VAL A 204 13.94 -7.01 -9.46
N ALA A 205 15.24 -7.21 -9.29
CA ALA A 205 16.23 -6.94 -10.33
C ALA A 205 15.99 -7.81 -11.58
N GLU A 206 15.67 -9.09 -11.42
CA GLU A 206 15.37 -9.97 -12.54
C GLU A 206 14.04 -9.61 -13.21
N SER A 207 13.01 -9.25 -12.44
CA SER A 207 11.74 -8.79 -12.99
C SER A 207 11.91 -7.54 -13.86
N LEU A 208 12.80 -6.61 -13.51
CA LEU A 208 13.12 -5.44 -14.34
C LEU A 208 13.87 -5.84 -15.63
N LYS A 209 14.86 -6.73 -15.55
CA LYS A 209 15.62 -7.21 -16.73
C LYS A 209 14.77 -7.98 -17.73
N GLN A 210 13.85 -8.82 -17.25
CA GLN A 210 12.95 -9.59 -18.10
C GLN A 210 12.01 -8.66 -18.90
N GLN A 211 11.63 -7.51 -18.34
CA GLN A 211 10.79 -6.52 -19.01
C GLN A 211 11.53 -5.80 -20.14
N GLU A 212 12.79 -5.40 -19.92
CA GLU A 212 13.63 -4.82 -20.97
C GLU A 212 13.77 -5.80 -22.14
N SER A 213 14.13 -7.05 -21.85
CA SER A 213 14.28 -8.11 -22.87
C SER A 213 12.99 -8.37 -23.66
N SER A 214 11.84 -8.42 -22.98
CA SER A 214 10.54 -8.65 -23.63
C SER A 214 10.13 -7.49 -24.55
N THR A 215 10.45 -6.26 -24.15
CA THR A 215 10.20 -5.06 -24.96
C THR A 215 11.05 -5.05 -26.23
N PHE A 216 12.33 -5.47 -26.15
CA PHE A 216 13.19 -5.60 -27.32
C PHE A 216 12.70 -6.67 -28.30
N ILE A 217 12.17 -7.79 -27.82
CA ILE A 217 11.64 -8.84 -28.71
C ILE A 217 10.38 -8.35 -29.43
N ALA A 218 9.46 -7.69 -28.72
CA ALA A 218 8.23 -7.16 -29.32
C ALA A 218 8.47 -6.03 -30.34
N ALA A 219 9.55 -5.25 -30.18
CA ALA A 219 9.91 -4.19 -31.12
C ALA A 219 10.63 -4.69 -32.40
N ASN A 220 11.08 -5.96 -32.42
CA ASN A 220 11.81 -6.58 -33.53
C ASN A 220 10.97 -7.58 -34.34
N LEU A 221 9.67 -7.71 -34.03
CA LEU A 221 8.69 -8.51 -34.77
C LEU A 221 7.71 -7.59 -35.51
#